data_AF-A0A6P0P0M2-F1
#
_entry.id   AF-A0A6P0P0M2-F1
#
_cell.length_a   1.000
_cell.length_b   1.000
_cell.length_c   1.000
_cell.angle_alpha   90.00
_cell.angle_beta   90.00
_cell.angle_gamma   90.00
#
_symmetry.space_group_name_H-M   'P 1'
#
loop_
_entity.id
_entity.type
_entity.pdbx_description
1 polymer ?
#
loop_
_entity_poly.entity_id
_entity_poly.type
_entity_poly.pdbx_seq_one_letter_code
_entity_poly.pdbx_strand_id
1 'polypeptide(L)'
;MTNLTKWTVEDYHRMIDAGIIKNRQVELINGEIINMIPEEPIHRFINHRAVKYLRYILGNLAEVMEAHPVTLVDSEPEPDITIVHSPDTLDLSRNKTLKLNGKFYLSIIKLCCHQVEIPESSRCEHEAIVA
;
A
#
# COMPACT_ATOMS: atom_id res chain seq x y z
N MET A 1 -29.69 3.32 10.26
CA MET A 1 -28.28 2.88 10.19
C MET A 1 -28.20 1.82 9.11
N THR A 2 -27.46 2.09 8.03
CA THR A 2 -27.13 1.10 7.01
C THR A 2 -25.88 0.34 7.45
N ASN A 3 -26.00 -0.97 7.60
CA ASN A 3 -24.85 -1.84 7.87
C ASN A 3 -24.32 -2.31 6.50
N LEU A 4 -23.08 -1.90 6.17
CA LEU A 4 -22.43 -2.29 4.92
C LEU A 4 -21.70 -3.61 5.14
N THR A 5 -21.98 -4.60 4.29
CA THR A 5 -21.20 -5.84 4.23
C THR A 5 -19.79 -5.50 3.75
N LYS A 6 -18.78 -6.00 4.47
CA LYS A 6 -17.36 -5.86 4.14
C LYS A 6 -16.92 -6.97 3.19
N TRP A 7 -16.06 -6.63 2.25
CA TRP A 7 -15.42 -7.58 1.34
C TRP A 7 -14.22 -8.23 2.00
N THR A 8 -13.99 -9.51 1.70
CA THR A 8 -12.73 -10.17 2.03
C THR A 8 -11.71 -9.95 0.90
N VAL A 9 -10.42 -10.19 1.20
CA VAL A 9 -9.36 -10.23 0.18
C VAL A 9 -9.66 -11.27 -0.89
N GLU A 10 -10.20 -12.43 -0.49
CA GLU A 10 -10.58 -13.48 -1.44
C GLU A 10 -11.69 -13.01 -2.39
N ASP A 11 -12.72 -12.33 -1.88
CA ASP A 11 -13.76 -11.76 -2.73
C ASP A 11 -13.19 -10.71 -3.69
N TYR A 12 -12.26 -9.88 -3.20
CA TYR A 12 -11.56 -8.87 -4.00
C TYR A 12 -10.80 -9.50 -5.17
N HIS A 13 -10.00 -10.53 -4.93
CA HIS A 13 -9.28 -11.26 -5.99
C HIS A 13 -10.24 -11.95 -6.97
N ARG A 14 -11.32 -12.57 -6.46
CA ARG A 14 -12.35 -13.18 -7.32
C ARG A 14 -13.02 -12.15 -8.24
N MET A 15 -13.23 -10.92 -7.78
CA MET A 15 -13.77 -9.83 -8.61
C MET A 15 -12.78 -9.37 -9.69
N ILE A 16 -11.48 -9.36 -9.40
CA ILE A 16 -10.43 -9.08 -10.39
C ILE A 16 -10.40 -10.17 -11.46
N ASP A 17 -10.36 -11.44 -11.04
CA ASP A 17 -10.31 -12.60 -11.94
C ASP A 17 -11.56 -12.70 -12.83
N ALA A 18 -12.72 -12.38 -12.28
CA ALA A 18 -13.98 -12.29 -13.03
C ALA A 18 -14.06 -11.07 -13.96
N GLY A 19 -13.09 -10.15 -13.91
CA GLY A 19 -13.05 -8.96 -14.77
C GLY A 19 -13.95 -7.79 -14.32
N ILE A 20 -14.58 -7.87 -13.15
CA ILE A 20 -15.55 -6.87 -12.66
C ILE A 20 -14.86 -5.53 -12.39
N ILE A 21 -13.66 -5.58 -11.81
CA ILE A 21 -12.87 -4.40 -11.42
C ILE A 21 -11.49 -4.35 -12.08
N LYS A 22 -11.17 -5.29 -12.99
CA LYS A 22 -9.85 -5.43 -13.61
C LYS A 22 -9.31 -4.16 -14.28
N ASN A 23 -10.19 -3.33 -14.86
CA ASN A 23 -9.80 -2.10 -15.56
C ASN A 23 -10.06 -0.84 -14.72
N ARG A 24 -10.22 -0.99 -13.40
CA ARG A 24 -10.45 0.11 -12.47
C ARG A 24 -9.24 0.24 -11.55
N GLN A 25 -8.78 1.47 -11.34
CA GLN A 25 -7.76 1.75 -10.33
C GLN A 25 -8.45 1.77 -8.97
N VAL A 26 -8.41 0.66 -8.24
CA VAL A 26 -9.08 0.49 -6.94
C VAL A 26 -8.18 -0.25 -5.96
N GLU A 27 -8.47 -0.08 -4.67
CA GLU A 27 -7.82 -0.80 -3.57
C GLU A 27 -8.86 -1.33 -2.59
N LEU A 28 -8.52 -2.42 -1.91
CA LEU A 28 -9.29 -2.91 -0.78
C LEU A 28 -8.73 -2.30 0.51
N ILE A 29 -9.50 -1.48 1.23
CA ILE A 29 -9.11 -0.89 2.51
C ILE A 29 -10.19 -1.18 3.55
N ASN A 30 -9.84 -1.87 4.63
CA ASN A 30 -10.74 -2.25 5.72
C ASN A 30 -12.05 -2.89 5.22
N GLY A 31 -11.93 -3.80 4.25
CA GLY A 31 -13.05 -4.47 3.60
C GLY A 31 -13.91 -3.60 2.66
N GLU A 32 -13.43 -2.42 2.26
CA GLU A 32 -14.11 -1.53 1.30
C GLU A 32 -13.28 -1.35 0.03
N ILE A 33 -13.92 -1.36 -1.13
CA ILE A 33 -13.24 -1.08 -2.40
C ILE A 33 -13.32 0.41 -2.68
N ILE A 34 -12.17 1.08 -2.63
CA ILE A 34 -12.04 2.52 -2.89
C ILE A 34 -11.39 2.76 -4.25
N ASN A 35 -11.76 3.84 -4.95
CA ASN A 35 -11.05 4.22 -6.17
C ASN A 35 -9.74 4.92 -5.81
N MET A 36 -8.67 4.60 -6.53
CA MET A 36 -7.43 5.36 -6.45
C MET A 36 -7.54 6.65 -7.26
N ILE A 37 -6.83 7.67 -6.79
CA ILE A 37 -6.64 8.91 -7.53
C ILE A 37 -5.55 8.66 -8.59
N PRO A 38 -5.74 9.11 -9.84
CA PRO A 38 -4.71 9.01 -10.86
C PRO A 38 -3.40 9.66 -10.40
N GLU A 39 -2.27 8.99 -10.65
CA GLU A 39 -0.96 9.49 -10.28
C GLU A 39 -0.57 10.72 -11.12
N GLU A 40 -0.22 11.84 -10.46
CA GLU A 40 0.29 13.03 -11.11
C GLU A 40 1.79 12.91 -11.49
N PRO A 41 2.27 13.59 -12.55
CA PRO A 41 3.68 13.56 -12.93
C PRO A 41 4.65 13.99 -11.82
N ILE A 42 4.25 14.95 -10.97
CA ILE A 42 5.08 15.40 -9.84
C ILE A 42 5.22 14.31 -8.78
N HIS A 43 4.13 13.58 -8.51
CA HIS A 43 4.11 12.46 -7.58
C HIS A 43 5.09 11.38 -8.05
N ARG A 44 4.99 10.97 -9.32
CA ARG A 44 5.91 10.00 -9.94
C ARG A 44 7.38 10.42 -9.81
N PHE A 45 7.67 11.70 -10.06
CA PHE A 45 9.05 12.21 -9.98
C PHE A 45 9.59 12.17 -8.55
N ILE A 46 8.79 12.58 -7.57
CA ILE A 46 9.17 12.53 -6.14
C ILE A 46 9.38 11.07 -5.72
N ASN A 47 8.45 10.19 -6.07
CA ASN A 47 8.51 8.76 -5.74
C ASN A 47 9.80 8.12 -6.28
N HIS A 48 10.09 8.33 -7.57
CA HIS A 48 11.30 7.82 -8.20
C HIS A 48 12.59 8.29 -7.51
N ARG A 49 12.67 9.57 -7.13
CA ARG A 49 13.84 10.10 -6.41
C ARG A 49 13.96 9.53 -5.00
N ALA A 50 12.85 9.41 -4.29
CA ALA A 50 12.80 8.84 -2.94
C ALA A 50 13.27 7.39 -2.96
N VAL A 51 12.77 6.58 -3.89
CA VAL A 51 13.15 5.18 -4.03
C VAL A 51 14.63 5.03 -4.36
N LYS A 52 15.16 5.81 -5.31
CA LYS A 52 16.58 5.79 -5.65
C LYS A 52 17.45 6.11 -4.44
N TYR A 53 17.04 7.09 -3.63
CA TYR A 53 17.73 7.45 -2.40
C TYR A 53 17.65 6.33 -1.35
N LEU A 54 16.47 5.76 -1.12
CA LEU A 54 16.26 4.67 -0.17
C LEU A 54 17.07 3.43 -0.52
N ARG A 55 17.09 3.02 -1.79
CA ARG A 55 17.93 1.91 -2.27
C ARG A 55 19.41 2.18 -2.02
N TYR A 56 19.87 3.42 -2.23
CA TYR A 56 21.26 3.79 -2.00
C TYR A 56 21.64 3.70 -0.50
N ILE A 57 20.80 4.21 0.41
CA ILE A 57 21.14 4.22 1.84
C ILE A 57 20.90 2.86 2.52
N LEU A 58 19.92 2.08 2.07
CA LEU A 58 19.58 0.78 2.67
C LEU A 58 20.46 -0.33 2.14
N GLY A 59 20.93 -0.25 0.89
CA GLY A 59 21.80 -1.25 0.30
C GLY A 59 21.22 -2.66 0.47
N ASN A 60 21.98 -3.56 1.10
CA ASN A 60 21.56 -4.95 1.34
C ASN A 60 20.77 -5.15 2.65
N LEU A 61 20.53 -4.08 3.42
CA LEU A 61 19.79 -4.17 4.68
C LEU A 61 18.28 -4.37 4.45
N ALA A 62 17.76 -3.88 3.33
CA ALA A 62 16.35 -3.94 2.99
C ALA A 62 16.16 -3.84 1.48
N GLU A 63 15.05 -4.39 1.00
CA GLU A 63 14.60 -4.24 -0.37
C GLU A 63 13.52 -3.16 -0.46
N VAL A 64 13.60 -2.33 -1.50
CA VAL A 64 12.69 -1.20 -1.72
C VAL A 64 11.90 -1.44 -2.99
N MET A 65 10.58 -1.59 -2.84
CA MET A 65 9.62 -1.87 -3.91
C MET A 65 8.75 -0.64 -4.20
N GLU A 66 8.36 -0.45 -5.46
CA GLU A 66 7.58 0.70 -5.95
C GLU A 66 6.21 0.23 -6.43
N ALA A 67 5.10 0.82 -5.95
CA ALA A 67 3.75 0.55 -6.48
C ALA A 67 3.40 -0.95 -6.61
N HIS A 68 3.53 -1.70 -5.51
CA HIS A 68 3.17 -3.11 -5.46
C HIS A 68 2.07 -3.33 -4.42
N PRO A 69 1.01 -4.09 -4.73
CA PRO A 69 -0.02 -4.44 -3.77
C PRO A 69 0.57 -5.16 -2.55
N VAL A 70 0.08 -4.80 -1.37
CA VAL A 70 0.44 -5.40 -0.08
C VAL A 70 -0.80 -6.02 0.54
N THR A 71 -0.95 -7.33 0.42
CA THR A 71 -2.08 -8.06 1.00
C THR A 71 -1.98 -8.09 2.54
N LEU A 72 -2.98 -7.51 3.21
CA LEU A 72 -3.25 -7.56 4.64
C LEU A 72 -4.39 -8.54 4.94
N VAL A 73 -4.82 -8.62 6.20
CA VAL A 73 -5.89 -9.55 6.62
C VAL A 73 -7.22 -9.21 5.94
N ASP A 74 -7.55 -7.93 5.84
CA ASP A 74 -8.83 -7.42 5.33
C ASP A 74 -8.66 -6.29 4.31
N SER A 75 -7.43 -6.08 3.83
CA SER A 75 -7.06 -4.96 2.97
C SER A 75 -5.98 -5.41 1.98
N GLU A 76 -5.88 -4.72 0.85
CA GLU A 76 -4.79 -4.86 -0.12
C GLU A 76 -4.48 -3.47 -0.71
N PRO A 77 -3.80 -2.60 0.05
CA PRO A 77 -3.32 -1.31 -0.46
C PRO A 77 -2.20 -1.48 -1.49
N GLU A 78 -2.12 -0.55 -2.44
CA GLU A 78 -1.00 -0.33 -3.34
C GLU A 78 -0.25 0.94 -2.90
N PRO A 79 0.79 0.80 -2.06
CA PRO A 79 1.62 1.93 -1.64
C PRO A 79 2.64 2.34 -2.71
N ASP A 80 3.04 3.60 -2.66
CA ASP A 80 4.02 4.16 -3.58
C ASP A 80 5.42 3.59 -3.35
N ILE A 81 5.78 3.38 -2.07
CA ILE A 81 7.03 2.78 -1.65
C ILE A 81 6.77 1.77 -0.55
N THR A 82 7.33 0.58 -0.70
CA THR A 82 7.37 -0.45 0.33
C THR A 82 8.82 -0.82 0.64
N ILE A 83 9.16 -0.88 1.93
CA ILE A 83 10.48 -1.30 2.40
C ILE A 83 10.32 -2.64 3.13
N VAL A 84 11.03 -3.67 2.67
CA VAL A 84 10.99 -5.02 3.26
C VAL A 84 12.37 -5.46 3.72
N HIS A 85 12.44 -6.29 4.74
CA HIS A 85 13.70 -6.90 5.15
C HIS A 85 14.30 -7.72 4.01
N SER A 86 15.62 -7.56 3.80
CA SER A 86 16.35 -8.43 2.89
C SER A 86 16.30 -9.88 3.41
N PRO A 87 16.07 -10.90 2.56
CA PRO A 87 16.14 -12.31 2.96
C PRO A 87 17.43 -12.66 3.71
N ASP A 88 18.54 -12.00 3.37
CA ASP A 88 19.85 -12.21 3.98
C ASP A 88 19.96 -11.67 5.42
N THR A 89 19.00 -10.85 5.86
CA THR A 89 18.97 -10.21 7.19
C THR A 89 17.96 -10.83 8.16
N LEU A 90 17.24 -11.89 7.74
CA LEU A 90 16.13 -12.49 8.49
C LEU A 90 16.50 -13.21 9.79
N ASP A 91 17.78 -13.24 10.19
CA ASP A 91 18.22 -13.85 11.45
C ASP A 91 18.40 -12.86 12.63
N LEU A 92 18.03 -11.59 12.48
CA LEU A 92 18.30 -10.60 13.52
C LEU A 92 17.03 -9.88 14.00
N SER A 93 16.63 -10.25 15.21
CA SER A 93 15.65 -9.61 16.10
C SER A 93 14.19 -10.10 16.01
N ARG A 94 13.85 -10.94 17.00
CA ARG A 94 12.50 -11.08 17.55
C ARG A 94 12.01 -9.70 18.02
N ASN A 95 11.32 -8.93 17.19
CA ASN A 95 10.30 -7.98 17.64
C ASN A 95 9.52 -7.38 16.47
N LYS A 96 8.19 -7.56 16.53
CA LYS A 96 7.13 -6.82 15.82
C LYS A 96 7.43 -6.50 14.35
N THR A 97 7.21 -7.48 13.49
CA THR A 97 7.18 -7.25 12.06
C THR A 97 5.91 -7.86 11.52
N LEU A 98 5.18 -7.11 10.69
CA LEU A 98 4.07 -7.68 9.96
C LEU A 98 4.56 -8.79 9.06
N LYS A 99 4.00 -9.97 9.29
CA LYS A 99 4.19 -11.13 8.46
C LYS A 99 3.06 -11.12 7.43
N LEU A 100 3.36 -10.69 6.21
CA LEU A 100 2.38 -10.69 5.11
C LEU A 100 2.97 -11.52 3.97
N ASN A 101 2.30 -12.61 3.61
CA ASN A 101 2.75 -13.54 2.57
C ASN A 101 4.22 -14.02 2.71
N GLY A 102 4.69 -14.20 3.95
CA GLY A 102 6.06 -14.67 4.24
C GLY A 102 7.15 -13.60 4.12
N LYS A 103 6.80 -12.34 3.80
CA LYS A 103 7.72 -11.20 3.79
C LYS A 103 7.53 -10.35 5.04
N PHE A 104 8.63 -9.75 5.47
CA PHE A 104 8.75 -8.93 6.66
C PHE A 104 8.90 -7.46 6.24
N TYR A 105 7.94 -6.60 6.61
CA TYR A 105 7.88 -5.20 6.16
C TYR A 105 8.44 -4.27 7.23
N LEU A 106 9.29 -3.33 6.82
CA LEU A 106 9.82 -2.29 7.70
C LEU A 106 8.95 -1.05 7.68
N SER A 107 8.38 -0.69 6.51
CA SER A 107 7.53 0.49 6.34
C SER A 107 6.74 0.43 5.02
N ILE A 108 5.55 1.03 5.03
CA ILE A 108 4.69 1.26 3.86
C ILE A 108 4.48 2.79 3.76
N ILE A 109 4.75 3.38 2.59
CA ILE A 109 4.64 4.83 2.36
C ILE A 109 3.66 5.06 1.21
N LYS A 110 2.63 5.87 1.48
CA LYS A 110 1.70 6.38 0.48
C LYS A 110 1.73 7.91 0.48
N LEU A 111 2.08 8.48 -0.66
CA LEU A 111 2.24 9.90 -0.93
C LEU A 111 0.94 10.41 -1.57
N CYS A 112 0.04 10.95 -0.74
CA CYS A 112 -1.13 11.64 -1.27
C CYS A 112 -0.75 13.06 -1.72
N CYS A 113 -0.80 13.34 -3.03
CA CYS A 113 -0.77 14.72 -3.54
C CYS A 113 -2.15 15.35 -3.33
N HIS A 114 -2.24 16.45 -2.56
CA HIS A 114 -3.49 17.19 -2.40
C HIS A 114 -3.46 18.48 -3.23
N GLN A 115 -4.35 18.58 -4.22
CA GLN A 115 -4.90 19.84 -4.69
C GLN A 115 -6.33 19.64 -5.25
N VAL A 116 -7.29 19.24 -4.41
CA VAL A 116 -8.72 19.33 -4.75
C VAL A 116 -9.50 19.70 -3.49
N GLU A 117 -10.32 20.74 -3.57
CA GLU A 117 -11.32 21.10 -2.57
C GLU A 117 -12.31 19.93 -2.41
N ILE A 118 -12.24 19.20 -1.29
CA ILE A 118 -13.20 18.15 -0.95
C ILE A 118 -14.16 18.71 0.13
N PRO A 119 -15.50 18.58 -0.01
CA PRO A 119 -16.45 19.02 1.02
C PRO A 119 -16.18 18.30 2.36
N GLU A 120 -16.43 19.02 3.46
CA GLU A 120 -16.05 18.77 4.86
C GLU A 120 -16.34 17.38 5.51
N SER A 121 -16.72 16.33 4.78
CA SER A 121 -17.08 15.03 5.37
C SER A 121 -16.12 13.88 5.13
N SER A 122 -15.08 14.02 4.31
CA SER A 122 -14.05 12.99 4.15
C SER A 122 -12.73 13.46 4.73
N ARG A 123 -12.54 13.21 6.04
CA ARG A 123 -11.20 13.25 6.64
C ARG A 123 -10.31 12.26 5.90
N CYS A 124 -9.43 12.76 5.04
CA CYS A 124 -8.21 12.04 4.69
C CYS A 124 -7.35 12.02 5.96
N GLU A 125 -7.55 11.01 6.79
CA GLU A 125 -6.60 10.70 7.83
C GLU A 125 -5.25 10.50 7.14
N HIS A 126 -4.23 11.21 7.62
CA HIS A 126 -2.84 10.99 7.21
C HIS A 126 -2.39 9.66 7.83
N GLU A 127 -3.06 8.57 7.47
CA GLU A 127 -2.62 7.23 7.80
C GLU A 127 -1.46 6.95 6.87
N ALA A 128 -0.24 7.26 7.35
CA ALA A 128 0.79 6.26 7.19
C ALA A 128 0.15 4.97 7.69
N ILE A 129 -0.21 4.07 6.77
CA ILE A 129 -0.56 2.70 7.14
C ILE A 129 0.75 2.09 7.63
N VAL A 130 1.15 2.46 8.85
CA VAL A 130 2.16 1.76 9.64
C VAL A 130 1.42 0.55 10.17
N ALA A 131 1.26 -0.40 9.27
CA ALA A 131 0.84 -1.73 9.65
C ALA A 131 2.06 -2.40 10.31
#